data_AF-A0A9E2PHY4-F1
#
_entry.id   AF-A0A9E2PHY4-F1
#
_cell.length_a   1.000
_cell.length_b   1.000
_cell.length_c   1.000
_cell.angle_alpha   90.00
_cell.angle_beta   90.00
_cell.angle_gamma   90.00
#
_symmetry.space_group_name_H-M   'P 1'
#
loop_
_entity.id
_entity.type
_entity.pdbx_description
1 polymer ?
#
loop_
_entity_poly.entity_id
_entity_poly.type
_entity_poly.pdbx_seq_one_letter_code
_entity_poly.pdbx_strand_id
1 'polypeptide(L)'
;MAKAIRQNRKLPISLRNQIIYYCGPTPALEKRAIGSCGPTTGSRMDAFTVDLLKVGLKGMIGKGGRSPEVRRAIKKYRAVYFLAIGGCGALLSTRVKKARVVAYKRFGPEAMYKLQVEDFPLIVGIDSQGRDIFRGRRNK
;
A
#
# COMPACT_ATOMS: atom_id res chain seq x y z
N MET A 1 -1.37 -1.18 13.56
CA MET A 1 -2.55 -1.95 13.08
C MET A 1 -2.44 -3.45 13.37
N ALA A 2 -1.44 -4.17 12.84
CA ALA A 2 -1.32 -5.62 13.03
C ALA A 2 -1.37 -6.06 14.51
N LYS A 3 -0.67 -5.37 15.42
CA LYS A 3 -0.77 -5.60 16.87
C LYS A 3 -2.21 -5.51 17.39
N ALA A 4 -2.97 -4.49 16.97
CA ALA A 4 -4.36 -4.33 17.38
C ALA A 4 -5.24 -5.49 16.85
N ILE A 5 -5.04 -5.90 15.61
CA ILE A 5 -5.74 -7.05 15.01
C ILE A 5 -5.46 -8.34 15.80
N ARG A 6 -4.19 -8.62 16.10
CA ARG A 6 -3.79 -9.80 16.89
C ARG A 6 -4.37 -9.81 18.30
N GLN A 7 -4.67 -8.63 18.84
CA GLN A 7 -5.30 -8.44 20.15
C GLN A 7 -6.83 -8.27 20.07
N ASN A 8 -7.45 -8.53 18.91
CA ASN A 8 -8.88 -8.30 18.65
C ASN A 8 -9.38 -6.89 19.01
N ARG A 9 -8.49 -5.89 18.93
CA ARG A 9 -8.83 -4.48 19.18
C ARG A 9 -9.35 -3.83 17.91
N LYS A 10 -10.35 -2.96 18.06
CA LYS A 10 -10.95 -2.19 16.97
C LYS A 10 -9.91 -1.27 16.32
N LEU A 11 -9.85 -1.29 14.99
CA LEU A 11 -9.04 -0.36 14.21
C LEU A 11 -9.76 0.99 14.08
N PRO A 12 -9.01 2.11 13.95
CA PRO A 12 -9.62 3.43 13.76
C PRO A 12 -10.36 3.56 12.42
N ILE A 13 -10.02 2.71 11.45
CA ILE A 13 -10.75 2.57 10.17
C ILE A 13 -10.95 1.09 9.85
N SER A 14 -12.02 0.80 9.10
CA SER A 14 -12.19 -0.53 8.50
C SER A 14 -11.25 -0.70 7.32
N LEU A 15 -10.59 -1.86 7.23
CA LEU A 15 -9.78 -2.25 6.07
C LEU A 15 -10.55 -3.08 5.04
N ARG A 16 -11.82 -3.41 5.33
CA ARG A 16 -12.66 -4.20 4.43
C ARG A 16 -12.80 -3.49 3.08
N ASN A 17 -12.44 -4.19 2.01
CA ASN A 17 -12.50 -3.71 0.63
C ASN A 17 -11.63 -2.46 0.37
N GLN A 18 -10.61 -2.22 1.20
CA GLN A 18 -9.69 -1.10 1.01
C GLN A 18 -8.40 -1.54 0.28
N ILE A 19 -7.70 -0.55 -0.24
CA ILE A 19 -6.34 -0.66 -0.78
C ILE A 19 -5.42 0.20 0.09
N ILE A 20 -4.26 -0.35 0.49
CA ILE A 20 -3.23 0.42 1.22
C ILE A 20 -2.10 0.78 0.26
N TYR A 21 -1.80 2.07 0.15
CA TYR A 21 -0.60 2.56 -0.51
C TYR A 21 0.52 2.78 0.51
N TYR A 22 1.62 2.05 0.39
CA TYR A 22 2.78 2.25 1.26
C TYR A 22 3.60 3.45 0.79
N CYS A 23 3.31 4.60 1.38
CA CYS A 23 3.90 5.88 1.03
C CYS A 23 4.04 6.75 2.28
N GLY A 24 5.17 7.44 2.41
CA GLY A 24 5.33 8.56 3.34
C GLY A 24 5.46 9.83 2.51
N PRO A 25 4.39 10.62 2.31
CA PRO A 25 4.44 11.80 1.46
C PRO A 25 5.28 12.90 2.11
N THR A 26 5.93 13.72 1.27
CA THR A 26 6.53 14.98 1.73
C THR A 26 5.43 15.99 2.07
N PRO A 27 5.75 17.10 2.78
CA PRO A 27 4.81 18.21 2.96
C PRO A 27 4.23 18.67 1.62
N ALA A 28 2.95 19.04 1.63
CA ALA A 28 2.28 19.61 0.47
C ALA A 28 2.79 21.04 0.23
N LEU A 29 3.04 21.37 -1.05
CA LEU A 29 3.23 22.75 -1.47
C LEU A 29 1.88 23.46 -1.52
N GLU A 30 1.90 24.80 -1.55
CA GLU A 30 0.69 25.59 -1.71
C GLU A 30 -0.15 25.11 -2.90
N LYS A 31 -1.47 25.04 -2.70
CA LYS A 31 -2.46 24.63 -3.70
C LYS A 31 -2.32 23.18 -4.22
N ARG A 32 -1.47 22.34 -3.61
CA ARG A 32 -1.40 20.90 -3.90
C ARG A 32 -2.08 20.07 -2.81
N ALA A 33 -2.74 18.99 -3.21
CA ALA A 33 -3.40 18.08 -2.27
C ALA A 33 -2.40 17.30 -1.39
N ILE A 34 -1.21 17.01 -1.91
CA ILE A 34 -0.17 16.23 -1.25
C ILE A 34 1.21 16.60 -1.82
N GLY A 35 2.28 16.40 -1.05
CA GLY A 35 3.65 16.49 -1.56
C GLY A 35 4.04 15.28 -2.42
N SER A 36 5.31 15.14 -2.74
CA SER A 36 5.83 13.97 -3.45
C SER A 36 5.44 12.69 -2.70
N CYS A 37 4.79 11.75 -3.39
CA CYS A 37 4.20 10.57 -2.78
C CYS A 37 4.64 9.29 -3.49
N GLY A 38 5.95 9.03 -3.50
CA GLY A 38 6.53 7.82 -4.09
C GLY A 38 6.28 6.56 -3.24
N PRO A 39 6.34 5.36 -3.85
CA PRO A 39 6.16 4.12 -3.13
C PRO A 39 7.35 3.79 -2.25
N THR A 40 7.06 3.08 -1.16
CA THR A 40 8.06 2.46 -0.31
C THR A 40 8.16 0.95 -0.56
N THR A 41 9.26 0.34 -0.13
CA THR A 41 9.53 -1.08 -0.37
C THR A 41 8.50 -1.98 0.32
N GLY A 42 7.77 -2.77 -0.46
CA GLY A 42 6.66 -3.59 0.03
C GLY A 42 7.08 -4.69 1.00
N SER A 43 8.27 -5.28 0.83
CA SER A 43 8.77 -6.37 1.68
C SER A 43 8.90 -5.98 3.15
N ARG A 44 9.13 -4.70 3.47
CA ARG A 44 9.16 -4.22 4.86
C ARG A 44 7.81 -4.37 5.58
N MET A 45 6.73 -4.55 4.82
CA MET A 45 5.38 -4.76 5.34
C MET A 45 4.98 -6.23 5.42
N ASP A 46 5.83 -7.17 4.99
CA ASP A 46 5.48 -8.60 4.89
C ASP A 46 5.01 -9.19 6.22
N ALA A 47 5.74 -8.93 7.30
CA ALA A 47 5.45 -9.42 8.65
C ALA A 47 4.09 -8.97 9.23
N PHE A 48 3.44 -7.99 8.60
CA PHE A 48 2.15 -7.44 9.01
C PHE A 48 1.03 -7.75 8.04
N THR A 49 1.36 -8.01 6.77
CA THR A 49 0.40 -8.01 5.66
C THR A 49 -0.64 -9.12 5.78
N VAL A 50 -0.23 -10.30 6.26
CA VAL A 50 -1.15 -11.43 6.44
C VAL A 50 -2.29 -11.08 7.40
N ASP A 51 -2.01 -10.35 8.48
CA ASP A 51 -3.04 -9.95 9.44
C ASP A 51 -3.98 -8.88 8.87
N LEU A 52 -3.47 -7.98 8.03
CA LEU A 52 -4.30 -6.98 7.35
C LEU A 52 -5.23 -7.64 6.32
N LEU A 53 -4.73 -8.64 5.58
CA LEU A 53 -5.52 -9.40 4.62
C LEU A 53 -6.62 -10.22 5.29
N LYS A 54 -6.35 -10.83 6.45
CA LYS A 54 -7.35 -11.55 7.26
C LYS A 54 -8.58 -10.69 7.59
N VAL A 55 -8.37 -9.40 7.86
CA VAL A 55 -9.46 -8.47 8.23
C VAL A 55 -10.09 -7.75 7.02
N GLY A 56 -9.77 -8.18 5.80
CA GLY A 56 -10.48 -7.77 4.59
C GLY A 56 -9.78 -6.74 3.71
N LEU A 57 -8.48 -6.46 3.92
CA LEU A 57 -7.68 -5.69 2.96
C LEU A 57 -7.70 -6.38 1.59
N LYS A 58 -7.96 -5.63 0.51
CA LYS A 58 -8.11 -6.18 -0.86
C LYS A 58 -7.01 -5.78 -1.82
N GLY A 59 -6.24 -4.75 -1.52
CA GLY A 59 -5.08 -4.43 -2.33
C GLY A 59 -3.98 -3.74 -1.56
N MET A 60 -2.78 -3.81 -2.11
CA MET A 60 -1.62 -3.09 -1.61
C MET A 60 -0.85 -2.48 -2.76
N ILE A 61 -0.32 -1.27 -2.58
CA ILE A 61 0.53 -0.59 -3.56
C ILE A 61 1.89 -0.34 -2.92
N GLY A 62 2.98 -0.71 -3.60
CA GLY A 62 4.35 -0.49 -3.13
C GLY A 62 5.37 -0.62 -4.26
N LYS A 63 6.64 -0.85 -3.90
CA LYS A 63 7.71 -1.23 -4.85
C LYS A 63 8.45 -2.48 -4.42
N GLY A 64 9.07 -3.17 -5.39
CA GLY A 64 9.83 -4.40 -5.16
C GLY A 64 8.94 -5.63 -4.93
N GLY A 65 9.58 -6.79 -4.82
CA GLY A 65 8.93 -8.08 -4.59
C GLY A 65 8.36 -8.25 -3.18
N ARG A 66 7.61 -9.34 -2.98
CA ARG A 66 7.00 -9.72 -1.70
C ARG A 66 7.39 -11.15 -1.33
N SER A 67 7.36 -11.48 -0.05
CA SER A 67 7.67 -12.83 0.42
C SER A 67 6.71 -13.89 -0.14
N PRO A 68 7.13 -15.16 -0.22
CA PRO A 68 6.27 -16.28 -0.56
C PRO A 68 5.04 -16.40 0.36
N GLU A 69 5.18 -16.02 1.63
CA GLU A 69 4.07 -16.02 2.60
C GLU A 69 2.98 -15.02 2.20
N VAL A 70 3.37 -13.78 1.88
CA VAL A 70 2.42 -12.76 1.43
C VAL A 70 1.75 -13.15 0.13
N ARG A 71 2.49 -13.76 -0.80
CA ARG A 71 1.90 -14.27 -2.06
C ARG A 71 0.82 -15.32 -1.81
N ARG A 72 1.09 -16.29 -0.94
CA ARG A 72 0.09 -17.29 -0.55
C ARG A 72 -1.11 -16.63 0.11
N ALA A 73 -0.89 -15.63 0.96
CA ALA A 73 -1.96 -14.87 1.60
C ALA A 73 -2.80 -14.08 0.58
N ILE A 74 -2.16 -13.41 -0.39
CA ILE A 74 -2.85 -12.70 -1.49
C ILE A 74 -3.79 -13.66 -2.23
N LYS A 75 -3.32 -14.85 -2.60
CA LYS A 75 -4.16 -15.90 -3.22
C LYS A 75 -5.31 -16.31 -2.31
N LYS A 76 -5.02 -16.61 -1.03
CA LYS A 76 -6.01 -17.06 -0.03
C LYS A 76 -7.14 -16.05 0.17
N TYR A 77 -6.81 -14.76 0.28
CA TYR A 77 -7.77 -13.70 0.58
C TYR A 77 -8.30 -12.96 -0.66
N ARG A 78 -7.92 -13.41 -1.87
CA ARG A 78 -8.27 -12.82 -3.16
C ARG A 78 -7.97 -11.32 -3.21
N ALA A 79 -6.74 -10.96 -2.84
CA ALA A 79 -6.22 -9.59 -2.91
C ALA A 79 -5.32 -9.39 -4.14
N VAL A 80 -4.83 -8.18 -4.35
CA VAL A 80 -3.88 -7.86 -5.44
C VAL A 80 -2.75 -6.97 -4.89
N TYR A 81 -1.51 -7.21 -5.32
CA TYR A 81 -0.40 -6.30 -5.07
C TYR A 81 -0.04 -5.55 -6.35
N PHE A 82 -0.06 -4.23 -6.26
CA PHE A 82 0.28 -3.31 -7.33
C PHE A 82 1.67 -2.72 -7.11
N LEU A 83 2.40 -2.57 -8.19
CA LEU A 83 3.67 -1.86 -8.25
C LEU A 83 3.41 -0.44 -8.73
N ALA A 84 3.80 0.52 -7.90
CA ALA A 84 3.98 1.90 -8.35
C ALA A 84 5.44 2.12 -8.76
N ILE A 85 5.66 3.05 -9.69
CA ILE A 85 6.98 3.33 -10.23
C ILE A 85 7.83 4.06 -9.17
N GLY A 86 8.94 3.44 -8.76
CA GLY A 86 9.88 4.04 -7.82
C GLY A 86 10.61 5.24 -8.43
N GLY A 87 10.85 6.28 -7.64
CA GLY A 87 11.52 7.51 -8.10
C GLY A 87 10.57 8.56 -8.69
N CYS A 88 9.37 8.18 -9.11
CA CYS A 88 8.39 9.09 -9.73
C CYS A 88 7.44 9.78 -8.73
N GLY A 89 7.86 10.03 -7.49
CA GLY A 89 6.96 10.53 -6.44
C GLY A 89 6.32 11.89 -6.73
N ALA A 90 7.04 12.79 -7.40
CA ALA A 90 6.52 14.09 -7.82
C ALA A 90 5.49 13.97 -8.96
N LEU A 91 5.63 12.98 -9.83
CA LEU A 91 4.64 12.68 -10.88
C LEU A 91 3.41 12.02 -10.27
N LEU A 92 3.58 11.07 -9.35
CA LEU A 92 2.46 10.39 -8.69
C LEU A 92 1.60 11.36 -7.88
N SER A 93 2.18 12.41 -7.30
CA SER A 93 1.42 13.40 -6.54
C SER A 93 0.48 14.24 -7.41
N THR A 94 0.74 14.39 -8.71
CA THR A 94 -0.17 15.09 -9.63
C THR A 94 -1.45 14.29 -9.91
N ARG A 95 -1.43 12.98 -9.65
CA ARG A 95 -2.56 12.06 -9.77
C ARG A 95 -3.41 12.00 -8.50
N VAL A 96 -2.98 12.65 -7.41
CA VAL A 96 -3.73 12.73 -6.15
C VAL A 96 -4.55 14.02 -6.12
N LYS A 97 -5.88 13.89 -6.08
CA LYS A 97 -6.82 15.01 -6.09
C LYS A 97 -7.17 15.52 -4.70
N LYS A 98 -7.20 14.61 -3.71
CA LYS A 98 -7.42 14.96 -2.30
C LYS A 98 -6.62 14.02 -1.40
N ALA A 99 -6.04 14.56 -0.34
CA ALA A 99 -5.43 13.78 0.73
C ALA A 99 -5.87 14.32 2.09
N ARG A 100 -6.33 13.43 2.98
CA ARG A 100 -6.69 13.82 4.35
C ARG A 100 -6.17 12.80 5.34
N VAL A 101 -5.63 13.25 6.46
CA VAL A 101 -5.27 12.37 7.58
C VAL A 101 -6.55 11.83 8.21
N VAL A 102 -6.65 10.51 8.33
CA VAL A 102 -7.82 9.82 8.91
C VAL A 102 -7.50 9.06 10.19
N ALA A 103 -6.23 8.75 10.44
CA ALA A 103 -5.80 8.15 11.70
C ALA A 103 -4.33 8.44 11.98
N TYR A 104 -3.97 8.37 13.26
CA TYR A 104 -2.59 8.42 13.74
C TYR A 104 -1.80 9.70 13.35
N LYS A 105 -2.45 10.87 13.40
CA LYS A 105 -1.87 12.19 13.03
C LYS A 105 -0.48 12.46 13.63
N ARG A 106 -0.22 11.99 14.86
CA ARG A 106 1.06 12.16 15.56
C ARG A 106 2.28 11.58 14.83
N PHE A 107 2.09 10.67 13.88
CA PHE A 107 3.18 10.07 13.11
C PHE A 107 3.55 10.86 11.84
N GLY A 108 2.97 12.05 11.63
CA GLY A 108 3.36 12.96 10.55
C GLY A 108 3.28 12.30 9.16
N PRO A 109 4.39 12.20 8.41
CA PRO A 109 4.43 11.51 7.11
C PRO A 109 3.96 10.05 7.16
N GLU A 110 4.08 9.36 8.30
CA GLU A 110 3.63 7.97 8.48
C GLU A 110 2.18 7.86 8.98
N ALA A 111 1.47 8.99 9.13
CA ALA A 111 0.05 8.98 9.45
C ALA A 111 -0.75 8.27 8.35
N MET A 112 -1.98 7.89 8.66
CA MET A 112 -2.85 7.25 7.68
C MET A 112 -3.62 8.31 6.89
N TYR A 113 -3.42 8.31 5.58
CA TYR A 113 -4.10 9.22 4.66
C TYR A 113 -5.20 8.49 3.90
N LYS A 114 -6.37 9.14 3.77
CA LYS A 114 -7.35 8.78 2.74
C LYS A 114 -7.04 9.63 1.51
N LEU A 115 -6.70 8.94 0.43
CA LEU A 115 -6.38 9.55 -0.86
C LEU A 115 -7.56 9.39 -1.81
N GLN A 116 -7.85 10.43 -2.58
CA GLN A 116 -8.65 10.36 -3.80
C GLN A 116 -7.68 10.54 -4.96
N VAL A 117 -7.63 9.57 -5.87
CA VAL A 117 -6.69 9.55 -6.99
C VAL A 117 -7.43 9.37 -8.30
N GLU A 118 -6.83 9.82 -9.40
CA GLU A 118 -7.34 9.71 -10.77
C GLU A 118 -6.18 9.37 -11.69
N ASP A 119 -6.36 8.42 -12.60
CA ASP A 119 -5.32 7.93 -13.52
C ASP A 119 -4.00 7.59 -12.80
N PHE A 120 -4.10 6.96 -11.63
CA PHE A 120 -2.94 6.61 -10.82
C PHE A 120 -2.21 5.40 -11.43
N PRO A 121 -1.00 5.58 -12.00
CA PRO A 121 -0.37 4.54 -12.81
C PRO A 121 0.17 3.41 -11.93
N LEU A 122 -0.29 2.19 -12.19
CA LEU A 122 0.07 0.98 -11.45
C LEU A 122 0.26 -0.21 -12.39
N ILE A 123 1.11 -1.14 -11.98
CA ILE A 123 1.29 -2.44 -12.64
C ILE A 123 0.81 -3.53 -11.67
N VAL A 124 0.10 -4.54 -12.16
CA VAL A 124 -0.22 -5.73 -11.35
C VAL A 124 1.08 -6.50 -11.10
N GLY A 125 1.62 -6.40 -9.89
CA GLY A 125 2.85 -7.10 -9.49
C GLY A 125 2.58 -8.53 -9.02
N ILE A 126 1.51 -8.72 -8.25
CA ILE A 126 1.04 -10.05 -7.83
C ILE A 126 -0.47 -10.07 -7.96
N ASP A 127 -1.00 -10.99 -8.77
CA ASP A 127 -2.43 -11.09 -8.99
C ASP A 127 -3.16 -11.88 -7.89
N SER A 128 -4.49 -11.97 -8.01
CA SER A 128 -5.36 -12.69 -7.07
C SER A 128 -5.22 -14.21 -7.08
N GLN A 129 -4.40 -14.75 -7.98
CA GLN A 129 -4.02 -16.17 -8.02
C GLN A 129 -2.61 -16.40 -7.44
N GLY A 130 -1.91 -15.35 -7.02
CA GLY A 130 -0.55 -15.42 -6.47
C GLY A 130 0.56 -15.53 -7.53
N ARG A 131 0.23 -15.27 -8.81
CA ARG A 131 1.21 -15.13 -9.89
C ARG A 131 1.94 -13.82 -9.69
N ASP A 132 3.27 -13.87 -9.72
CA ASP A 132 4.15 -12.76 -9.33
C ASP A 132 5.12 -12.48 -10.48
N ILE A 133 5.19 -11.23 -10.93
CA ILE A 133 6.01 -10.82 -12.08
C ILE A 133 7.52 -11.02 -11.83
N PHE A 134 7.95 -11.07 -10.57
CA PHE A 134 9.35 -11.29 -10.23
C PHE A 134 9.71 -12.78 -10.23
N ARG A 135 8.73 -13.69 -10.27
CA ARG A 135 8.97 -15.13 -10.29
C ARG A 135 9.48 -15.53 -11.68
N GLY A 136 10.63 -16.21 -11.73
CA GLY A 136 11.27 -16.66 -12.98
C GLY A 136 12.42 -15.77 -13.45
N ARG A 137 12.58 -14.58 -12.88
CA ARG A 137 13.84 -13.82 -12.98
C ARG A 137 14.85 -14.45 -12.03
N ARG A 138 15.54 -15.50 -12.48
CA ARG A 138 16.87 -15.80 -11.94
C ARG A 138 17.71 -14.55 -12.21
N ASN A 139 18.44 -14.07 -11.22
CA ASN A 139 19.51 -13.09 -11.47
C ASN A 139 20.37 -13.66 -12.59
N LYS A 140 20.32 -13.04 -13.77
CA LYS A 140 21.38 -13.18 -14.76
C LYS A 140 22.51 -12.27 -14.32
#